data_AF-A0A060CA91-F1
#
_entry.id   AF-A0A060CA91-F1
#
_cell.length_a   1.000
_cell.length_b   1.000
_cell.length_c   1.000
_cell.angle_alpha   90.00
_cell.angle_beta   90.00
_cell.angle_gamma   90.00
#
_symmetry.space_group_name_H-M   'P 1'
#
loop_
_entity.id
_entity.type
_entity.pdbx_description
1 polymer ?
#
loop_
_entity_poly.entity_id
_entity_poly.type
_entity_poly.pdbx_seq_one_letter_code
_entity_poly.pdbx_strand_id
1 'polypeptide(L)'
;MPQRDREKFGIAEARYPDEILIPQLKELVTNYQPSLIFADGGEWDFSEEYSQTKEFLCWLYNDAPNKDEVVVNDRFCKEMPGEHGDYYSTEYNDKDGFGRLHPWEESRGIGKSYGYNRAEQLEDYCTSQQLILQLIGIVAKGGNFLLNVGPTADGR
;
A
#
# COMPACT_ATOMS: atom_id res chain seq x y z
N MET A 1 9.00 -1.10 -13.76
CA MET A 1 9.94 0.05 -13.62
C MET A 1 9.90 0.90 -14.89
N PRO A 2 9.69 2.22 -14.81
CA PRO A 2 9.66 3.10 -15.99
C PRO A 2 10.94 2.97 -16.83
N GLN A 3 10.80 2.95 -18.16
CA GLN A 3 11.94 2.83 -19.09
C GLN A 3 13.01 3.90 -18.83
N ARG A 4 12.59 5.14 -18.56
CA ARG A 4 13.47 6.27 -18.25
C ARG A 4 14.42 5.96 -17.08
N ASP A 5 13.93 5.31 -16.03
CA ASP A 5 14.72 5.02 -14.84
C ASP A 5 15.68 3.85 -15.09
N ARG A 6 15.23 2.82 -15.84
CA ARG A 6 16.10 1.73 -16.30
C ARG A 6 17.30 2.25 -17.08
N GLU A 7 17.06 3.16 -18.02
CA GLU A 7 18.12 3.79 -18.82
C GLU A 7 19.04 4.67 -17.99
N LYS A 8 18.48 5.46 -17.07
CA LYS A 8 19.25 6.36 -16.21
C LYS A 8 20.18 5.60 -15.24
N PHE A 9 19.69 4.50 -14.66
CA PHE A 9 20.40 3.76 -13.62
C PHE A 9 21.10 2.49 -14.15
N GLY A 10 20.92 2.13 -15.42
CA GLY A 10 21.55 0.95 -16.03
C GLY A 10 21.03 -0.38 -15.48
N ILE A 11 19.82 -0.40 -14.91
CA ILE A 11 19.23 -1.58 -14.28
C ILE A 11 18.34 -2.27 -15.31
N ALA A 12 18.71 -3.51 -15.66
CA ALA A 12 17.86 -4.33 -16.53
C ALA A 12 16.62 -4.74 -15.75
N GLU A 13 15.45 -4.77 -16.41
CA GLU A 13 14.18 -5.13 -15.76
C GLU A 13 14.24 -6.48 -15.05
N ALA A 14 14.80 -7.49 -15.71
CA ALA A 14 14.97 -8.82 -15.13
C ALA A 14 15.86 -8.86 -13.87
N ARG A 15 16.71 -7.85 -13.64
CA ARG A 15 17.59 -7.77 -12.47
C ARG A 15 16.99 -6.93 -11.33
N TYR A 16 15.90 -6.20 -11.58
CA TYR A 16 15.31 -5.30 -10.60
C TYR A 16 14.82 -5.99 -9.31
N PRO A 17 14.16 -7.16 -9.38
CA PRO A 17 13.74 -7.86 -8.17
C PRO A 17 14.91 -8.18 -7.23
N ASP A 18 15.98 -8.73 -7.79
CA ASP A 18 17.14 -9.21 -7.03
C ASP A 18 18.10 -8.09 -6.59
N GLU A 19 18.26 -7.06 -7.41
CA GLU A 19 19.23 -5.98 -7.13
C GLU A 19 18.62 -4.84 -6.31
N ILE A 20 17.30 -4.63 -6.36
CA ILE A 20 16.64 -3.46 -5.77
C ILE A 20 15.47 -3.84 -4.87
N LEU A 21 14.41 -4.44 -5.44
CA LEU A 21 13.14 -4.60 -4.73
C LEU A 21 13.29 -5.42 -3.44
N ILE A 22 13.80 -6.65 -3.55
CA ILE A 22 13.93 -7.56 -2.41
C ILE A 22 14.98 -7.08 -1.40
N PRO A 23 16.18 -6.63 -1.81
CA PRO A 23 17.14 -6.04 -0.88
C PRO A 23 16.58 -4.85 -0.10
N GLN A 24 15.87 -3.92 -0.75
CA GLN A 24 15.29 -2.76 -0.08
C GLN A 24 14.17 -3.15 0.89
N LEU A 25 13.29 -4.08 0.51
CA LEU A 25 12.27 -4.58 1.42
C LEU A 25 12.88 -5.23 2.67
N LYS A 26 13.88 -6.09 2.49
CA LYS A 26 14.59 -6.72 3.62
C LYS A 26 15.35 -5.70 4.47
N GLU A 27 15.96 -4.70 3.86
CA GLU A 27 16.64 -3.61 4.56
C GLU A 27 15.65 -2.83 5.43
N LEU A 28 14.50 -2.42 4.87
CA LEU A 28 13.46 -1.68 5.60
C LEU A 28 12.96 -2.49 6.81
N VAL A 29 12.65 -3.77 6.59
CA VAL A 29 12.17 -4.67 7.65
C VAL A 29 13.24 -4.87 8.73
N THR A 30 14.48 -5.12 8.35
CA THR A 30 15.58 -5.40 9.28
C THR A 30 15.93 -4.19 10.13
N ASN A 31 15.99 -3.00 9.51
CA ASN A 31 16.48 -1.80 10.18
C ASN A 31 15.40 -1.08 10.97
N TYR A 32 14.14 -1.11 10.51
CA TYR A 32 13.06 -0.31 11.07
C TYR A 32 11.92 -1.11 11.69
N GLN A 33 11.84 -2.42 11.41
CA GLN A 33 10.83 -3.31 12.03
C GLN A 33 9.40 -2.75 11.96
N PRO A 34 8.91 -2.36 10.76
CA PRO A 34 7.61 -1.72 10.64
C PRO A 34 6.49 -2.68 11.04
N SER A 35 5.47 -2.20 11.74
CA SER A 35 4.27 -3.01 12.03
C SER A 35 3.41 -3.25 10.78
N LEU A 36 3.60 -2.46 9.72
CA LEU A 36 2.85 -2.56 8.47
C LEU A 36 3.77 -2.37 7.26
N ILE A 37 3.69 -3.28 6.28
CA ILE A 37 4.23 -3.08 4.94
C ILE A 37 3.06 -2.87 3.98
N PHE A 38 2.91 -1.63 3.51
CA PHE A 38 1.92 -1.27 2.50
C PHE A 38 2.57 -1.30 1.12
N ALA A 39 2.39 -2.38 0.37
CA ALA A 39 2.82 -2.47 -1.02
C ALA A 39 1.83 -1.75 -1.95
N ASP A 40 2.28 -1.31 -3.11
CA ASP A 40 1.43 -0.67 -4.12
C ASP A 40 2.04 -0.84 -5.52
N GLY A 41 1.19 -0.93 -6.54
CA GLY A 41 1.57 -1.09 -7.94
C GLY A 41 1.85 -2.53 -8.39
N GLY A 42 2.18 -3.43 -7.46
CA GLY A 42 2.48 -4.83 -7.77
C GLY A 42 1.26 -5.58 -8.33
N GLU A 43 0.08 -5.27 -7.79
CA GLU A 43 -1.22 -5.82 -8.20
C GLU A 43 -1.58 -5.57 -9.67
N TRP A 44 -1.01 -4.54 -10.29
CA TRP A 44 -1.24 -4.20 -11.70
C TRP A 44 -0.12 -4.69 -12.62
N ASP A 45 1.12 -4.69 -12.14
CA ASP A 45 2.29 -4.79 -13.00
C ASP A 45 3.01 -6.14 -12.88
N PHE A 46 3.10 -6.72 -11.69
CA PHE A 46 4.03 -7.82 -11.41
C PHE A 46 3.32 -9.16 -11.25
N SER A 47 3.87 -10.21 -11.86
CA SER A 47 3.53 -11.58 -11.47
C SER A 47 4.16 -11.91 -10.11
N GLU A 48 3.55 -12.85 -9.38
CA GLU A 48 4.09 -13.33 -8.09
C GLU A 48 5.55 -13.77 -8.21
N GLU A 49 5.91 -14.47 -9.30
CA GLU A 49 7.27 -14.94 -9.58
C GLU A 49 8.25 -13.77 -9.82
N TYR A 50 7.84 -12.74 -10.56
CA TYR A 50 8.72 -11.61 -10.84
C TYR A 50 8.99 -10.77 -9.58
N SER A 51 7.96 -10.48 -8.78
CA SER A 51 8.12 -9.74 -7.52
C SER A 51 8.68 -10.60 -6.38
N GLN A 52 8.84 -11.92 -6.58
CA GLN A 52 9.27 -12.89 -5.56
C GLN A 52 8.44 -12.78 -4.28
N THR A 53 7.14 -12.52 -4.44
CA THR A 53 6.23 -12.21 -3.33
C THR A 53 6.21 -13.36 -2.33
N LYS A 54 6.10 -14.59 -2.81
CA LYS A 54 6.00 -15.78 -1.98
C LYS A 54 7.25 -16.00 -1.14
N GLU A 55 8.43 -15.88 -1.75
CA GLU A 55 9.72 -16.01 -1.08
C GLU A 55 9.91 -14.92 -0.02
N PHE A 56 9.54 -13.68 -0.37
CA PHE A 56 9.62 -12.55 0.55
C PHE A 56 8.69 -12.72 1.76
N LEU A 57 7.41 -13.01 1.54
CA LEU A 57 6.44 -13.19 2.62
C LEU A 57 6.77 -14.42 3.48
N CYS A 58 7.27 -15.49 2.88
CA CYS A 58 7.75 -16.66 3.63
C CYS A 58 8.88 -16.27 4.59
N TRP A 59 9.86 -15.50 4.13
CA TRP A 59 10.91 -14.97 5.00
C TRP A 59 10.36 -14.00 6.05
N LEU A 60 9.44 -13.10 5.65
CA LEU A 60 8.84 -12.10 6.54
C LEU A 60 8.17 -12.76 7.75
N TYR A 61 7.33 -13.76 7.54
CA TYR A 61 6.58 -14.38 8.63
C TYR A 61 7.34 -15.47 9.39
N ASN A 62 8.41 -16.04 8.82
CA ASN A 62 9.18 -17.09 9.51
C ASN A 62 10.43 -16.54 10.23
N ASP A 63 11.11 -15.56 9.64
CA ASP A 63 12.50 -15.21 10.00
C ASP A 63 12.72 -13.73 10.33
N ALA A 64 11.84 -12.82 9.90
CA ALA A 64 12.04 -11.39 10.13
C ALA A 64 12.02 -11.02 11.62
N PRO A 65 12.74 -9.97 12.04
CA PRO A 65 12.83 -9.55 13.44
C PRO A 65 11.48 -9.13 14.06
N ASN A 66 10.53 -8.69 13.25
CA ASN A 66 9.19 -8.24 13.63
C ASN A 66 8.07 -9.18 13.15
N LYS A 67 8.39 -10.44 12.84
CA LYS A 67 7.46 -11.43 12.26
C LYS A 67 6.16 -11.66 13.05
N ASP A 68 6.20 -11.43 14.36
CA ASP A 68 5.05 -11.62 15.27
C ASP A 68 4.12 -10.40 15.31
N GLU A 69 4.51 -9.27 14.67
CA GLU A 69 3.76 -8.01 14.68
C GLU A 69 3.41 -7.51 13.27
N VAL A 70 4.31 -7.72 12.29
CA VAL A 70 4.16 -7.16 10.95
C VAL A 70 2.94 -7.70 10.23
N VAL A 71 2.17 -6.78 9.64
CA VAL A 71 1.09 -7.10 8.71
C VAL A 71 1.36 -6.53 7.33
N VAL A 72 0.75 -7.12 6.31
CA VAL A 72 0.84 -6.70 4.90
C VAL A 72 -0.53 -6.55 4.26
N ASN A 73 -0.63 -5.64 3.29
CA ASN A 73 -1.81 -5.51 2.44
C ASN A 73 -1.79 -6.51 1.26
N ASP A 74 -2.80 -6.45 0.41
CA ASP A 74 -3.06 -7.37 -0.70
C ASP A 74 -2.52 -6.92 -2.06
N ARG A 75 -1.41 -6.17 -2.10
CA ARG A 75 -0.95 -5.43 -3.30
C ARG A 75 0.45 -5.78 -3.81
N PHE A 76 1.02 -6.93 -3.42
CA PHE A 76 2.39 -7.27 -3.83
C PHE A 76 2.50 -7.75 -5.29
N CYS A 77 1.46 -8.40 -5.80
CA CYS A 77 1.45 -8.94 -7.16
C CYS A 77 0.03 -9.10 -7.70
N LYS A 78 -0.08 -9.31 -9.01
CA LYS A 78 -1.32 -9.71 -9.69
C LYS A 78 -1.96 -10.90 -8.98
N GLU A 79 -3.29 -10.92 -9.01
CA GLU A 79 -4.13 -11.99 -8.43
C GLU A 79 -4.10 -12.08 -6.89
N MET A 80 -3.31 -11.24 -6.21
CA MET A 80 -3.32 -11.12 -4.74
C MET A 80 -4.55 -10.40 -4.17
N PRO A 81 -5.06 -9.29 -4.78
CA PRO A 81 -6.14 -8.51 -4.19
C PRO A 81 -7.38 -9.33 -3.88
N GLY A 82 -7.87 -9.25 -2.65
CA GLY A 82 -9.05 -9.99 -2.18
C GLY A 82 -8.87 -11.51 -1.96
N GLU A 83 -7.70 -12.06 -2.25
CA GLU A 83 -7.40 -13.50 -2.09
C GLU A 83 -6.33 -13.75 -1.02
N HIS A 84 -5.30 -12.90 -0.94
CA HIS A 84 -4.16 -13.05 -0.03
C HIS A 84 -3.73 -11.69 0.57
N GLY A 85 -3.16 -11.73 1.78
CA GLY A 85 -2.77 -10.55 2.57
C GLY A 85 -3.36 -10.65 3.99
N ASP A 86 -2.82 -9.88 4.94
CA ASP A 86 -3.38 -9.86 6.30
C ASP A 86 -4.64 -9.00 6.39
N TYR A 87 -4.78 -8.05 5.46
CA TYR A 87 -5.98 -7.28 5.22
C TYR A 87 -6.08 -6.85 3.76
N TYR A 88 -7.30 -6.56 3.33
CA TYR A 88 -7.57 -6.08 1.98
C TYR A 88 -7.66 -4.57 1.92
N SER A 89 -7.15 -3.97 0.85
CA SER A 89 -7.03 -2.51 0.73
C SER A 89 -7.86 -1.97 -0.44
N THR A 90 -8.77 -1.05 -0.14
CA THR A 90 -9.64 -0.40 -1.13
C THR A 90 -9.33 1.08 -1.27
N GLU A 91 -9.67 1.67 -2.42
CA GLU A 91 -9.57 3.10 -2.65
C GLU A 91 -10.89 3.68 -3.17
N TYR A 92 -11.21 4.90 -2.74
CA TYR A 92 -12.31 5.72 -3.28
C TYR A 92 -13.68 5.02 -3.41
N ASN A 93 -14.05 4.17 -2.45
CA ASN A 93 -15.34 3.47 -2.30
C ASN A 93 -15.59 2.19 -3.13
N ASP A 94 -14.58 1.37 -3.40
CA ASP A 94 -14.77 -0.01 -3.88
C ASP A 94 -15.27 -0.96 -2.77
N LYS A 95 -16.37 -0.59 -2.11
CA LYS A 95 -16.82 -1.13 -0.80
C LYS A 95 -17.87 -2.23 -0.86
N ASP A 96 -18.23 -2.73 -2.04
CA ASP A 96 -19.20 -3.82 -2.17
C ASP A 96 -18.46 -5.15 -2.30
N GLY A 97 -18.00 -5.72 -1.18
CA GLY A 97 -17.47 -7.09 -1.21
C GLY A 97 -16.77 -7.61 0.03
N PHE A 98 -15.95 -6.80 0.71
CA PHE A 98 -15.05 -7.31 1.75
C PHE A 98 -15.66 -7.52 3.14
N GLY A 99 -16.97 -7.23 3.30
CA GLY A 99 -17.67 -7.26 4.58
C GLY A 99 -17.54 -8.57 5.38
N ARG A 100 -17.30 -8.41 6.69
CA ARG A 100 -17.25 -9.38 7.82
C ARG A 100 -16.31 -10.59 7.75
N LEU A 101 -15.85 -11.03 6.57
CA LEU A 101 -15.08 -12.27 6.47
C LEU A 101 -13.56 -12.06 6.58
N HIS A 102 -13.04 -10.88 6.22
CA HIS A 102 -11.62 -10.57 6.27
C HIS A 102 -11.39 -9.11 6.74
N PRO A 103 -10.32 -8.80 7.50
CA PRO A 103 -9.92 -7.42 7.76
C PRO A 103 -9.72 -6.64 6.47
N TRP A 104 -10.11 -5.36 6.49
CA TRP A 104 -9.94 -4.47 5.33
C TRP A 104 -9.75 -3.01 5.75
N GLU A 105 -9.19 -2.20 4.85
CA GLU A 105 -8.89 -0.79 5.06
C GLU A 105 -9.22 0.02 3.81
N GLU A 106 -9.89 1.14 4.00
CA GLU A 106 -10.14 2.12 2.95
C GLU A 106 -9.09 3.24 3.00
N SER A 107 -8.36 3.43 1.91
CA SER A 107 -7.45 4.56 1.72
C SER A 107 -8.08 5.66 0.86
N ARG A 108 -7.81 6.92 1.22
CA ARG A 108 -8.12 8.09 0.37
C ARG A 108 -7.44 9.36 0.85
N GLY A 109 -7.33 10.34 -0.04
CA GLY A 109 -7.01 11.74 0.31
C GLY A 109 -8.18 12.48 0.97
N ILE A 110 -7.85 13.58 1.67
CA ILE A 110 -8.83 14.57 2.12
C ILE A 110 -9.48 15.25 0.90
N GLY A 111 -8.65 15.62 -0.08
CA GLY A 111 -9.05 16.12 -1.39
C GLY A 111 -9.29 15.00 -2.40
N LYS A 112 -8.88 15.22 -3.64
CA LYS A 112 -8.96 14.29 -4.78
C LYS A 112 -7.60 13.66 -5.12
N SER A 113 -6.52 14.15 -4.52
CA SER A 113 -5.15 13.68 -4.70
C SER A 113 -4.56 13.10 -3.40
N TYR A 114 -3.65 12.14 -3.53
CA TYR A 114 -2.81 11.67 -2.43
C TYR A 114 -1.64 12.64 -2.17
N GLY A 115 -0.89 13.00 -3.21
CA GLY A 115 0.16 14.02 -3.12
C GLY A 115 -0.43 15.43 -3.07
N TYR A 116 0.33 16.38 -2.51
CA TYR A 116 -0.06 17.79 -2.52
C TYR A 116 -0.33 18.30 -3.94
N ASN A 117 -1.55 18.79 -4.19
CA ASN A 117 -1.95 19.34 -5.47
C ASN A 117 -2.34 20.82 -5.33
N ARG A 118 -1.50 21.71 -5.88
CA ARG A 118 -1.73 23.17 -5.85
C ARG A 118 -2.97 23.63 -6.62
N ALA A 119 -3.51 22.78 -7.50
CA ALA A 119 -4.69 23.09 -8.27
C ALA A 119 -6.01 22.78 -7.53
N GLU A 120 -5.97 22.03 -6.43
CA GLU A 120 -7.14 21.77 -5.61
C GLU A 120 -7.54 23.03 -4.82
N GLN A 121 -8.84 23.30 -4.79
CA GLN A 121 -9.43 24.39 -4.03
C GLN A 121 -10.11 23.85 -2.78
N LEU A 122 -10.55 24.74 -1.88
CA LEU A 122 -11.18 24.34 -0.62
C LEU A 122 -12.42 23.47 -0.86
N GLU A 123 -13.14 23.68 -1.95
CA GLU A 123 -14.34 22.91 -2.31
C GLU A 123 -14.01 21.47 -2.75
N ASP A 124 -12.76 21.20 -3.12
CA ASP A 124 -12.30 19.83 -3.45
C ASP A 124 -12.00 19.01 -2.18
N TYR A 125 -11.83 19.66 -1.02
CA TYR A 125 -11.52 19.02 0.25
C TYR A 125 -12.79 18.57 0.96
N CYS A 126 -12.76 17.37 1.53
CA CYS A 126 -13.81 16.92 2.44
C CYS A 126 -13.84 17.81 3.69
N THR A 127 -15.04 18.22 4.07
CA THR A 127 -15.29 18.83 5.38
C THR A 127 -15.05 17.80 6.50
N SER A 128 -14.77 18.27 7.71
CA SER A 128 -14.62 17.40 8.88
C SER A 128 -15.86 16.53 9.11
N GLN A 129 -17.06 17.06 8.86
CA GLN A 129 -18.31 16.29 8.97
C GLN A 129 -18.33 15.13 7.97
N GLN A 130 -17.93 15.35 6.72
CA GLN A 130 -17.86 14.29 5.70
C GLN A 130 -16.86 13.21 6.10
N LEU A 131 -15.68 13.59 6.61
CA LEU A 131 -14.66 12.63 7.05
C LEU A 131 -15.13 11.80 8.25
N ILE A 132 -15.79 12.42 9.23
CA ILE A 132 -16.36 11.71 10.39
C ILE A 132 -17.43 10.71 9.94
N LEU A 133 -18.33 11.12 9.05
CA LEU A 133 -19.36 10.23 8.52
C LEU A 133 -18.76 9.05 7.72
N GLN A 134 -17.68 9.29 6.98
CA GLN A 134 -16.95 8.23 6.28
C GLN A 134 -16.30 7.25 7.25
N LEU A 135 -15.60 7.75 8.28
CA LEU A 135 -15.01 6.92 9.32
C LEU A 135 -16.07 6.05 10.00
N ILE A 136 -17.20 6.63 10.41
CA ILE A 136 -18.32 5.89 11.00
C ILE A 136 -18.81 4.80 10.05
N GLY A 137 -19.01 5.13 8.77
CA GLY A 137 -19.49 4.18 7.76
C GLY A 137 -18.53 3.02 7.51
N ILE A 138 -17.22 3.27 7.53
CA ILE A 138 -16.18 2.25 7.34
C ILE A 138 -16.08 1.35 8.57
N VAL A 139 -15.99 1.94 9.76
CA VAL A 139 -15.89 1.19 11.02
C VAL A 139 -17.15 0.37 11.30
N ALA A 140 -18.34 0.90 10.97
CA ALA A 140 -19.60 0.15 11.09
C ALA A 140 -19.64 -1.12 10.20
N LYS A 141 -18.82 -1.17 9.15
CA LYS A 141 -18.63 -2.32 8.25
C LYS A 141 -17.41 -3.18 8.63
N GLY A 142 -16.73 -2.87 9.73
CA GLY A 142 -15.57 -3.60 10.23
C GLY A 142 -14.24 -3.28 9.55
N GLY A 143 -14.15 -2.15 8.85
CA GLY A 143 -12.91 -1.71 8.19
C GLY A 143 -12.16 -0.63 8.98
N ASN A 144 -10.91 -0.42 8.58
CA ASN A 144 -10.08 0.73 8.98
C ASN A 144 -10.16 1.87 7.97
N PHE A 145 -9.92 3.10 8.43
CA PHE A 145 -9.89 4.28 7.56
C PHE A 145 -8.49 4.90 7.54
N LEU A 146 -7.79 4.72 6.42
CA LEU A 146 -6.47 5.31 6.17
C LEU A 146 -6.64 6.66 5.47
N LEU A 147 -6.66 7.73 6.26
CA LEU A 147 -6.80 9.09 5.76
C LEU A 147 -5.43 9.67 5.40
N ASN A 148 -5.19 9.91 4.12
CA ASN A 148 -3.95 10.49 3.63
C ASN A 148 -3.90 12.02 3.81
N VAL A 149 -2.73 12.50 4.22
CA VAL A 149 -2.33 13.92 4.18
C VAL A 149 -1.20 14.04 3.17
N GLY A 150 -1.29 15.01 2.25
CA GLY A 150 -0.25 15.28 1.26
C GLY A 150 0.56 16.52 1.62
N PRO A 151 1.77 16.39 2.21
CA PRO A 151 2.58 17.54 2.61
C PRO A 151 3.11 18.30 1.40
N THR A 152 3.41 19.58 1.60
CA THR A 152 4.11 20.40 0.61
C THR A 152 5.57 19.96 0.46
N ALA A 153 6.23 20.38 -0.61
CA ALA A 153 7.62 20.01 -0.90
C ALA A 153 8.65 20.48 0.16
N ASP A 154 8.28 21.47 0.99
CA ASP A 154 9.05 21.95 2.15
C ASP A 154 8.65 21.26 3.46
N GLY A 155 7.81 20.23 3.42
CA GLY A 155 7.47 19.36 4.56
C GLY A 155 6.39 19.89 5.50
N ARG A 156 5.54 20.82 5.05
CA ARG A 156 4.39 21.34 5.81
C ARG A 156 3.11 20.60 5.49
#